data_AF-A0A2R5L3H3-F1
#
_entry.id   AF-A0A2R5L3H3-F1
#
_cell.length_a   1.000
_cell.length_b   1.000
_cell.length_c   1.000
_cell.angle_alpha   90.00
_cell.angle_beta   90.00
_cell.angle_gamma   90.00
#
_symmetry.space_group_name_H-M   'P 1'
#
loop_
_entity.id
_entity.type
_entity.pdbx_description
1 polymer ?
#
loop_
_entity_poly.entity_id
_entity_poly.type
_entity_poly.pdbx_seq_one_letter_code
_entity_poly.pdbx_strand_id
1 'polypeptide(L)'
;FLLLMCLLCAVANGIWEDMTGYDFQAYLPWDEVVPQESLKGAAVIASLVFFSYIILLNTVVPISLYVSVEVIRLFQSFLINWDKQMKYLPSKTYAKARTTTLNEELGQVEYIFSDKTGTLTQNIMNFKKCSISGKSYGDNDDTDEDYDVPIDFSSNPFFEESFQFFDRKLVKAFQSGDPNVAEFFLLLSLCHTIMPEKIDDQLVYQAQSPDEGALVSAARNFGFVFKSRTPRSIQVLINGEERNYELLCILDFNNVR
;
A
#
# COMPACT_ATOMS: atom_id res chain seq x y z
N PHE A 1 38.52 -18.48 7.54
CA PHE A 1 39.59 -17.52 7.89
C PHE A 1 40.19 -17.82 9.26
N LEU A 2 39.41 -17.83 10.35
CA LEU A 2 39.88 -18.17 11.70
C LEU A 2 40.70 -19.48 11.76
N LEU A 3 40.13 -20.58 11.25
CA LEU A 3 40.81 -21.89 11.22
C LEU A 3 42.14 -21.87 10.46
N LEU A 4 42.23 -21.07 9.40
CA LEU A 4 43.46 -20.94 8.61
C LEU A 4 44.53 -20.18 9.40
N MET A 5 44.15 -19.11 10.12
CA MET A 5 45.07 -18.39 11.01
C MET A 5 45.54 -19.28 12.16
N CYS A 6 44.65 -20.03 12.81
CA CYS A 6 45.03 -20.99 13.84
C CYS A 6 45.98 -22.07 13.32
N LEU A 7 45.75 -22.58 12.10
CA LEU A 7 46.61 -23.58 11.47
C LEU A 7 48.00 -23.02 11.16
N LEU A 8 48.09 -21.81 10.60
CA LEU A 8 49.37 -21.16 10.32
C LEU A 8 50.15 -20.88 11.60
N CYS A 9 49.51 -20.39 12.66
CA CYS A 9 50.13 -20.19 13.96
C CYS A 9 50.58 -21.51 14.60
N ALA A 10 49.80 -22.58 14.47
CA ALA A 10 50.16 -23.90 14.97
C ALA A 10 51.36 -24.51 14.22
N VAL A 11 51.40 -24.37 12.88
CA VAL A 11 52.53 -24.82 12.07
C VAL A 11 53.79 -24.01 12.36
N ALA A 12 53.67 -22.68 12.48
CA ALA A 12 54.79 -21.81 12.86
C ALA A 12 55.32 -22.17 14.26
N ASN A 13 54.44 -22.45 15.22
CA ASN A 13 54.83 -22.91 16.54
C ASN A 13 55.50 -24.30 16.49
N GLY A 14 54.98 -25.23 15.67
CA GLY A 14 55.61 -26.54 15.48
C GLY A 14 57.01 -26.46 14.88
N ILE A 15 57.22 -25.59 13.89
CA ILE A 15 58.54 -25.35 13.28
C ILE A 15 59.50 -24.72 14.31
N TRP A 16 59.01 -23.77 15.11
CA TRP A 16 59.80 -23.15 16.17
C TRP A 16 60.21 -24.15 17.25
N GLU A 17 59.30 -25.03 17.64
CA GLU A 17 59.52 -26.04 18.68
C GLU A 17 60.55 -27.09 18.24
N ASP A 18 60.52 -27.48 16.96
CA ASP A 18 61.47 -28.40 16.35
C ASP A 18 62.89 -27.79 16.25
N MET A 19 62.99 -26.52 15.81
CA MET A 19 64.30 -25.88 15.57
C MET A 19 64.96 -25.28 16.81
N THR A 20 64.20 -24.67 17.71
CA THR A 20 64.72 -23.87 18.83
C THR A 20 64.20 -24.35 20.18
N GLY A 21 62.96 -24.84 20.23
CA GLY A 21 62.31 -25.29 21.48
C GLY A 21 62.99 -26.50 22.11
N TYR A 22 63.48 -27.44 21.29
CA TYR A 22 64.23 -28.61 21.75
C TYR A 22 65.49 -28.24 22.57
N ASP A 23 66.27 -27.26 22.10
CA ASP A 23 67.49 -26.81 22.80
C ASP A 23 67.16 -26.01 24.07
N PHE A 24 65.96 -25.43 24.15
CA PHE A 24 65.49 -24.60 25.26
C PHE A 24 64.87 -25.40 26.41
N GLN A 25 64.80 -26.73 26.32
CA GLN A 25 64.27 -27.62 27.36
C GLN A 25 64.99 -27.49 28.71
N ALA A 26 66.23 -26.99 28.72
CA ALA A 26 66.97 -26.71 29.96
C ALA A 26 66.34 -25.61 30.82
N TYR A 27 65.60 -24.67 30.21
CA TYR A 27 64.94 -23.56 30.88
C TYR A 27 63.41 -23.68 30.89
N LEU A 28 62.82 -24.35 29.89
CA LEU A 28 61.39 -24.62 29.79
C LEU A 28 61.14 -26.10 29.42
N PRO A 29 61.06 -27.00 30.42
CA PRO A 29 60.87 -28.43 30.16
C PRO A 29 59.46 -28.71 29.63
N TRP A 30 59.35 -29.68 28.71
CA TRP A 30 58.06 -30.18 28.23
C TRP A 30 57.34 -30.99 29.32
N ASP A 31 56.01 -30.91 29.33
CA ASP A 31 55.17 -31.72 30.22
C ASP A 31 55.32 -33.22 29.92
N GLU A 32 55.10 -34.07 30.94
CA GLU A 32 55.21 -35.54 30.86
C GLU A 32 54.31 -36.19 29.79
N VAL A 33 53.30 -35.46 29.32
CA VAL A 33 52.36 -35.86 28.27
C VAL A 33 52.99 -35.80 26.86
N VAL A 34 54.10 -35.08 26.70
CA VAL A 34 54.76 -34.87 25.40
C VAL A 34 55.90 -35.88 25.21
N PRO A 35 55.96 -36.63 24.10
CA PRO A 35 57.07 -37.54 23.82
C PRO A 35 58.42 -36.81 23.77
N GLN A 36 59.48 -37.43 24.30
CA GLN A 36 60.86 -36.88 24.26
C GLN A 36 61.49 -36.89 22.86
N GLU A 37 60.88 -37.57 21.89
CA GLU A 37 61.30 -37.49 20.49
C GLU A 37 60.95 -36.11 19.90
N SER A 38 61.96 -35.38 19.43
CA SER A 38 61.85 -34.01 18.88
C SER A 38 60.67 -33.82 17.92
N LEU A 39 60.57 -34.64 16.86
CA LEU A 39 59.51 -34.50 15.84
C LEU A 39 58.11 -34.88 16.33
N LYS A 40 57.98 -35.91 17.18
CA LYS A 40 56.66 -36.32 17.74
C LYS A 40 56.20 -35.35 18.83
N GLY A 41 57.12 -34.84 19.66
CA GLY A 41 56.84 -33.85 20.68
C GLY A 41 56.37 -32.52 20.09
N ALA A 42 57.10 -32.01 19.09
CA ALA A 42 56.72 -30.79 18.37
C ALA A 42 55.34 -30.92 17.69
N ALA A 43 55.02 -32.08 17.12
CA ALA A 43 53.70 -32.32 16.51
C ALA A 43 52.55 -32.33 17.53
N VAL A 44 52.74 -32.94 18.70
CA VAL A 44 51.74 -32.95 19.79
C VAL A 44 51.54 -31.54 20.35
N ILE A 45 52.63 -30.79 20.57
CA ILE A 45 52.58 -29.40 21.04
C ILE A 45 51.86 -28.52 20.01
N ALA A 46 52.21 -28.60 18.72
CA ALA A 46 51.55 -27.85 17.66
C ALA A 46 50.04 -28.15 17.61
N SER A 47 49.63 -29.41 17.83
CA SER A 47 48.21 -29.77 17.88
C SER A 47 47.49 -29.20 19.10
N LEU A 48 48.12 -29.18 20.29
CA LEU A 48 47.52 -28.58 21.49
C LEU A 48 47.43 -27.06 21.37
N VAL A 49 48.48 -26.44 20.84
CA VAL A 49 48.57 -25.01 20.59
C VAL A 49 47.57 -24.56 19.52
N PHE A 50 47.24 -25.41 18.54
CA PHE A 50 46.14 -25.16 17.59
C PHE A 50 44.80 -24.92 18.30
N PHE A 51 44.41 -25.80 19.24
CA PHE A 51 43.18 -25.63 20.01
C PHE A 51 43.25 -24.43 20.96
N SER A 52 44.42 -24.15 21.54
CA SER A 52 44.65 -22.95 22.36
C SER A 52 44.43 -21.67 21.54
N TYR A 53 44.95 -21.61 20.30
CA TYR A 53 44.76 -20.47 19.41
C TYR A 53 43.31 -20.30 18.95
N ILE A 54 42.52 -21.37 18.82
CA ILE A 54 41.08 -21.25 18.58
C ILE A 54 40.39 -20.51 19.73
N ILE A 55 40.74 -20.82 20.97
CA ILE A 55 40.18 -20.16 22.14
C ILE A 55 40.62 -18.68 22.18
N LEU A 56 41.92 -18.42 21.96
CA LEU A 56 42.49 -17.07 21.98
C LEU A 56 41.90 -16.17 20.89
N LEU A 57 41.72 -16.69 19.68
CA LEU A 57 41.20 -15.95 18.52
C LEU A 57 39.67 -16.00 18.38
N ASN A 58 38.94 -16.59 19.34
CA ASN A 58 37.47 -16.61 19.33
C ASN A 58 36.87 -15.19 19.37
N THR A 59 37.64 -14.19 19.80
CA THR A 59 37.26 -12.76 19.77
C THR A 59 37.12 -12.19 18.36
N VAL A 60 37.67 -12.84 17.33
CA VAL A 60 37.54 -12.43 15.91
C VAL A 60 36.10 -12.51 15.42
N VAL A 61 35.31 -13.44 15.97
CA VAL A 61 33.86 -13.52 15.71
C VAL A 61 33.12 -13.08 16.97
N PRO A 62 32.87 -11.77 17.14
CA PRO A 62 32.23 -11.26 18.34
C PRO A 62 30.80 -11.78 18.44
N ILE A 63 30.51 -12.52 19.52
CA ILE A 63 29.17 -13.03 19.84
C ILE A 63 28.15 -11.88 19.95
N SER A 64 28.61 -10.68 20.32
CA SER A 64 27.78 -9.48 20.43
C SER A 64 27.24 -8.98 19.09
N LEU A 65 27.84 -9.31 17.95
CA LEU A 65 27.41 -8.81 16.64
C LEU A 65 25.96 -9.16 16.34
N TYR A 66 25.54 -10.39 16.65
CA TYR A 66 24.16 -10.84 16.44
C TYR A 66 23.17 -10.02 17.27
N VAL A 67 23.48 -9.82 18.55
CA VAL A 67 22.64 -9.04 19.47
C VAL A 67 22.59 -7.57 19.05
N SER A 68 23.72 -7.00 18.64
CA SER A 68 23.80 -5.62 18.16
C SER A 68 22.92 -5.39 16.92
N VAL A 69 22.93 -6.31 15.95
CA VAL A 69 22.09 -6.21 14.75
C VAL A 69 20.61 -6.27 15.12
N GLU A 70 20.20 -7.18 16.01
CA GLU A 70 18.81 -7.26 16.47
C GLU A 70 18.35 -5.99 17.20
N VAL A 71 19.19 -5.40 18.04
CA VAL A 71 18.89 -4.13 18.72
C VAL A 71 18.76 -2.98 17.72
N ILE A 72 19.63 -2.93 16.70
CA ILE A 72 19.56 -1.91 15.65
C ILE A 72 18.25 -2.04 14.86
N ARG A 73 17.88 -3.26 14.44
CA ARG A 73 16.62 -3.56 13.74
C ARG A 73 15.39 -3.18 14.56
N LEU A 74 15.41 -3.44 15.87
CA LEU A 74 14.35 -3.02 16.79
C LEU A 74 14.23 -1.49 16.84
N PHE A 75 15.35 -0.78 16.97
CA PHE A 75 15.34 0.68 17.01
C PHE A 75 14.83 1.28 15.69
N GLN A 76 15.26 0.74 14.54
CA GLN A 76 14.75 1.16 13.23
C GLN A 76 13.24 0.96 13.11
N SER A 77 12.70 -0.15 13.64
CA SER A 77 11.25 -0.38 13.67
C SER A 77 10.51 0.70 14.47
N PHE A 78 11.10 1.21 15.56
CA PHE A 78 10.50 2.32 16.31
C PHE A 78 10.54 3.63 15.53
N LEU A 79 11.62 3.89 14.79
CA LEU A 79 11.72 5.08 13.93
C LEU A 79 10.62 5.10 12.86
N ILE A 80 10.36 3.96 12.20
CA ILE A 80 9.26 3.83 11.22
C ILE A 80 7.91 4.15 11.87
N ASN A 81 7.68 3.65 13.09
CA ASN A 81 6.42 3.85 13.80
C ASN A 81 6.21 5.30 14.28
N TRP A 82 7.30 6.05 14.52
CA TRP A 82 7.26 7.43 14.99
C TRP A 82 7.22 8.48 13.88
N ASP A 83 7.37 8.06 12.63
CA ASP A 83 7.32 8.98 11.51
C ASP A 83 5.93 9.61 11.35
N LYS A 84 5.89 10.95 11.39
CA LYS A 84 4.67 11.74 11.23
C LYS A 84 4.26 11.89 9.76
N GLN A 85 5.19 11.74 8.82
CA GLN A 85 4.91 11.84 7.39
C GLN A 85 4.14 10.61 6.89
N MET A 86 4.46 9.43 7.42
CA MET A 86 3.75 8.17 7.11
C MET A 86 2.46 7.99 7.94
N LYS A 87 1.72 9.07 8.16
CA LYS A 87 0.45 9.08 8.89
C LYS A 87 -0.72 9.33 7.96
N TYR A 88 -1.69 8.42 7.95
CA TYR A 88 -2.95 8.63 7.27
C TYR A 88 -3.90 9.45 8.15
N LEU A 89 -4.12 10.73 7.78
CA LEU A 89 -4.90 11.69 8.56
C LEU A 89 -6.37 11.29 8.77
N PRO A 90 -7.13 10.83 7.75
CA PRO A 90 -8.55 10.54 7.90
C PRO A 90 -8.84 9.44 8.93
N SER A 91 -8.06 8.36 8.91
CA SER A 91 -8.19 7.25 9.89
C SER A 91 -7.28 7.42 11.12
N LYS A 92 -6.49 8.50 11.19
CA LYS A 92 -5.47 8.73 12.24
C LYS A 92 -4.53 7.53 12.46
N THR A 93 -4.24 6.77 11.41
CA THR A 93 -3.44 5.54 11.49
C THR A 93 -1.99 5.82 11.10
N TYR A 94 -1.03 5.34 11.89
CA TYR A 94 0.40 5.45 11.65
C TYR A 94 0.94 4.19 10.95
N ALA A 95 2.04 4.34 10.20
CA ALA A 95 2.82 3.20 9.75
C ALA A 95 3.23 2.32 10.95
N LYS A 96 3.09 1.01 10.80
CA LYS A 96 3.43 0.05 11.84
C LYS A 96 4.28 -1.08 11.28
N ALA A 97 5.56 -1.07 11.62
CA ALA A 97 6.45 -2.18 11.36
C ALA A 97 6.07 -3.36 12.29
N ARG A 98 5.61 -4.47 11.69
CA ARG A 98 5.20 -5.69 12.42
C ARG A 98 6.33 -6.72 12.55
N THR A 99 7.30 -6.65 11.64
CA THR A 99 8.44 -7.56 11.56
C THR A 99 9.71 -6.72 11.55
N THR A 100 10.59 -6.90 12.53
CA THR A 100 11.83 -6.11 12.67
C THR A 100 12.95 -6.58 11.76
N THR A 101 12.94 -7.84 11.33
CA THR A 101 14.01 -8.45 10.53
C THR A 101 14.05 -8.01 9.07
N LEU A 102 12.97 -7.38 8.57
CA LEU A 102 12.82 -7.01 7.15
C LEU A 102 13.14 -5.54 6.88
N ASN A 103 13.54 -4.77 7.89
CA ASN A 103 13.72 -3.32 7.74
C ASN A 103 14.81 -2.96 6.72
N GLU A 104 15.88 -3.74 6.65
CA GLU A 104 16.99 -3.56 5.69
C GLU A 104 16.63 -4.00 4.26
N GLU A 105 15.79 -5.02 4.12
CA GLU A 105 15.31 -5.53 2.83
C GLU A 105 14.48 -4.47 2.09
N LEU A 106 13.79 -3.58 2.82
CA LEU A 106 13.05 -2.46 2.22
C LEU A 106 13.94 -1.55 1.36
N GLY A 107 15.24 -1.46 1.66
CA GLY A 107 16.21 -0.70 0.87
C GLY A 107 16.70 -1.40 -0.39
N GLN A 108 16.35 -2.69 -0.58
CA GLN A 108 16.80 -3.53 -1.69
C GLN A 108 15.64 -3.93 -2.63
N VAL A 109 14.47 -3.31 -2.48
CA VAL A 109 13.29 -3.64 -3.28
C VAL A 109 13.47 -3.17 -4.74
N GLU A 110 13.46 -4.12 -5.67
CA GLU A 110 13.50 -3.86 -7.13
C GLU A 110 12.12 -3.90 -7.79
N TYR A 111 11.23 -4.77 -7.31
CA TYR A 111 9.92 -5.01 -7.91
C TYR A 111 8.82 -4.77 -6.87
N ILE A 112 7.83 -3.96 -7.24
CA ILE A 112 6.62 -3.72 -6.45
C ILE A 112 5.44 -4.34 -7.17
N PHE A 113 4.85 -5.36 -6.54
CA PHE A 113 3.58 -5.94 -6.99
C PHE A 113 2.45 -5.25 -6.23
N SER A 114 1.65 -4.46 -6.95
CA SER A 114 0.49 -3.76 -6.38
C SER A 114 -0.81 -4.39 -6.85
N ASP A 115 -1.75 -4.54 -5.92
CA ASP A 115 -3.14 -4.84 -6.26
C ASP A 115 -3.82 -3.58 -6.83
N LYS A 116 -4.73 -3.75 -7.78
CA LYS A 116 -5.48 -2.62 -8.35
C LYS A 116 -6.47 -2.08 -7.33
N THR A 117 -7.33 -2.95 -6.80
CA THR A 117 -8.50 -2.55 -6.03
C THR A 117 -8.13 -2.44 -4.55
N GLY A 118 -8.39 -1.28 -3.94
CA GLY A 118 -8.09 -1.04 -2.52
C GLY A 118 -6.64 -0.64 -2.22
N THR A 119 -5.73 -0.71 -3.20
CA THR A 119 -4.37 -0.16 -3.09
C THR A 119 -4.17 1.00 -4.06
N LEU A 120 -4.30 0.78 -5.38
CA LEU A 120 -4.17 1.86 -6.37
C LEU A 120 -5.42 2.71 -6.48
N THR A 121 -6.60 2.09 -6.42
CA THR A 121 -7.87 2.79 -6.54
C THR A 121 -8.66 2.71 -5.24
N GLN A 122 -9.20 3.86 -4.83
CA GLN A 122 -10.27 3.89 -3.83
C GLN A 122 -11.54 3.33 -4.49
N ASN A 123 -12.33 2.56 -3.74
CA ASN A 123 -13.59 2.00 -4.23
C ASN A 123 -14.72 3.06 -4.21
N ILE A 124 -14.47 4.21 -4.86
CA ILE A 124 -15.36 5.35 -4.96
C ILE A 124 -15.40 5.74 -6.43
N MET A 125 -16.58 5.65 -7.04
CA MET A 125 -16.79 6.00 -8.44
C MET A 125 -17.41 7.38 -8.53
N ASN A 126 -16.81 8.26 -9.33
CA ASN A 126 -17.25 9.64 -9.48
C ASN A 126 -17.59 9.93 -10.95
N PHE A 127 -18.71 10.59 -11.19
CA PHE A 127 -19.06 11.10 -12.50
C PHE A 127 -18.14 12.27 -12.88
N LYS A 128 -17.41 12.15 -13.98
CA LYS A 128 -16.41 13.16 -14.39
C LYS A 128 -16.74 13.86 -15.70
N LYS A 129 -17.05 13.09 -16.75
CA LYS A 129 -17.26 13.61 -18.10
C LYS A 129 -18.45 12.91 -18.75
N CYS A 130 -19.12 13.61 -19.66
CA CYS A 130 -20.15 13.01 -20.52
C CYS A 130 -20.15 13.68 -21.89
N SER A 131 -20.72 12.99 -22.88
CA SER A 131 -20.93 13.55 -24.21
C SER A 131 -22.42 13.52 -24.53
N ILE A 132 -23.01 14.68 -24.78
CA ILE A 132 -24.45 14.84 -25.06
C ILE A 132 -24.60 15.52 -26.41
N SER A 133 -25.30 14.88 -27.34
CA SER A 133 -25.57 15.43 -28.69
C SER A 133 -24.29 15.92 -29.42
N GLY A 134 -23.20 15.14 -29.31
CA GLY A 134 -21.91 15.46 -29.94
C GLY A 134 -21.08 16.54 -29.24
N LYS A 135 -21.53 17.07 -28.09
CA LYS A 135 -20.77 17.99 -27.25
C LYS A 135 -20.20 17.25 -26.05
N SER A 136 -18.88 17.36 -25.84
CA SER A 136 -18.20 16.84 -24.66
C SER A 136 -18.31 17.83 -23.50
N TYR A 137 -18.60 17.32 -22.31
CA TYR A 137 -18.69 18.05 -21.05
C TYR A 137 -17.78 17.39 -20.02
N GLY A 138 -17.22 18.18 -19.12
CA GLY A 138 -16.23 17.74 -18.14
C GLY A 138 -14.80 17.70 -18.67
N ASP A 139 -14.55 18.17 -19.89
CA ASP A 139 -13.18 18.26 -20.42
C ASP A 139 -12.44 19.49 -19.89
N ASN A 140 -11.17 19.30 -19.57
CA ASN A 140 -10.29 20.36 -19.12
C ASN A 140 -9.73 21.03 -20.37
N ASP A 141 -10.43 22.03 -20.91
CA ASP A 141 -9.78 22.95 -21.83
C ASP A 141 -8.85 23.83 -20.98
N ASP A 142 -7.53 23.72 -21.15
CA ASP A 142 -6.46 24.39 -20.36
C ASP A 142 -6.52 25.95 -20.36
N THR A 143 -7.62 26.56 -20.78
CA THR A 143 -7.75 27.99 -21.10
C THR A 143 -8.54 28.84 -20.11
N ASP A 144 -9.24 28.28 -19.12
CA ASP A 144 -9.95 29.05 -18.09
C ASP A 144 -9.28 28.90 -16.71
N GLU A 145 -9.12 30.00 -15.98
CA GLU A 145 -8.41 30.03 -14.68
C GLU A 145 -9.28 29.57 -13.49
N ASP A 146 -10.50 29.06 -13.74
CA ASP A 146 -11.55 28.86 -12.72
C ASP A 146 -11.95 27.37 -12.54
N TYR A 147 -11.09 26.42 -12.98
CA TYR A 147 -11.40 24.98 -13.04
C TYR A 147 -11.26 24.19 -11.73
N ASP A 148 -10.61 24.73 -10.70
CA ASP A 148 -10.38 24.01 -9.44
C ASP A 148 -11.51 24.18 -8.41
N VAL A 149 -12.51 25.01 -8.71
CA VAL A 149 -13.63 25.25 -7.79
C VAL A 149 -14.80 24.33 -8.15
N PRO A 150 -15.22 23.41 -7.26
CA PRO A 150 -16.39 22.58 -7.49
C PRO A 150 -17.65 23.45 -7.57
N ILE A 151 -18.56 23.07 -8.46
CA ILE A 151 -19.84 23.76 -8.60
C ILE A 151 -20.70 23.49 -7.37
N ASP A 152 -21.35 24.54 -6.87
CA ASP A 152 -22.29 24.43 -5.77
C ASP A 152 -23.66 23.93 -6.27
N PHE A 153 -24.09 22.77 -5.77
CA PHE A 153 -25.39 22.17 -6.04
C PHE A 153 -26.39 22.36 -4.88
N SER A 154 -26.06 23.17 -3.87
CA SER A 154 -26.89 23.43 -2.68
C SER A 154 -28.31 23.95 -2.98
N SER A 155 -28.54 24.48 -4.18
CA SER A 155 -29.87 24.89 -4.66
C SER A 155 -30.87 23.73 -4.74
N ASN A 156 -30.38 22.49 -4.90
CA ASN A 156 -31.21 21.30 -4.94
C ASN A 156 -31.36 20.73 -3.52
N PRO A 157 -32.59 20.60 -2.95
CA PRO A 157 -32.79 20.07 -1.59
C PRO A 157 -32.27 18.64 -1.39
N PHE A 158 -32.11 17.89 -2.48
CA PHE A 158 -31.61 16.52 -2.45
C PHE A 158 -30.16 16.44 -2.90
N PHE A 159 -29.35 17.50 -2.93
CA PHE A 159 -27.95 17.37 -3.36
C PHE A 159 -27.14 16.41 -2.47
N GLU A 160 -26.05 15.86 -3.02
CA GLU A 160 -25.11 15.00 -2.30
C GLU A 160 -23.80 15.76 -2.05
N GLU A 161 -23.38 15.90 -0.79
CA GLU A 161 -22.18 16.67 -0.43
C GLU A 161 -20.87 16.07 -0.98
N SER A 162 -20.85 14.76 -1.20
CA SER A 162 -19.68 14.05 -1.75
C SER A 162 -19.48 14.31 -3.25
N PHE A 163 -20.53 14.77 -3.94
CA PHE A 163 -20.53 14.91 -5.39
C PHE A 163 -19.77 16.17 -5.81
N GLN A 164 -18.78 15.99 -6.67
CA GLN A 164 -17.94 17.08 -7.16
C GLN A 164 -17.94 17.09 -8.69
N PHE A 165 -18.38 18.20 -9.26
CA PHE A 165 -18.37 18.46 -10.69
C PHE A 165 -17.86 19.87 -10.97
N PHE A 166 -17.09 20.02 -12.05
CA PHE A 166 -16.30 21.22 -12.30
C PHE A 166 -16.72 21.98 -13.57
N ASP A 167 -17.31 21.29 -14.56
CA ASP A 167 -17.61 21.94 -15.83
C ASP A 167 -18.89 22.78 -15.81
N ARG A 168 -18.71 24.10 -15.84
CA ARG A 168 -19.80 25.08 -15.89
C ARG A 168 -20.54 25.09 -17.22
N LYS A 169 -19.96 24.60 -18.32
CA LYS A 169 -20.63 24.54 -19.64
C LYS A 169 -21.87 23.65 -19.56
N LEU A 170 -21.77 22.51 -18.86
CA LEU A 170 -22.90 21.60 -18.66
C LEU A 170 -24.01 22.24 -17.82
N VAL A 171 -23.64 22.93 -16.74
CA VAL A 171 -24.61 23.62 -15.88
C VAL A 171 -25.31 24.75 -16.64
N LYS A 172 -24.59 25.53 -17.44
CA LYS A 172 -25.19 26.56 -18.30
C LYS A 172 -26.12 25.95 -19.35
N ALA A 173 -25.72 24.84 -19.98
CA ALA A 173 -26.56 24.13 -20.95
C ALA A 173 -27.86 23.60 -20.29
N PHE A 174 -27.74 23.07 -19.08
CA PHE A 174 -28.88 22.65 -18.27
C PHE A 174 -29.81 23.84 -17.92
N GLN A 175 -29.25 24.94 -17.40
CA GLN A 175 -30.01 26.15 -17.07
C GLN A 175 -30.67 26.81 -18.30
N SER A 176 -30.06 26.67 -19.47
CA SER A 176 -30.64 27.16 -20.73
C SER A 176 -31.84 26.33 -21.20
N GLY A 177 -32.12 25.18 -20.56
CA GLY A 177 -33.24 24.31 -20.89
C GLY A 177 -33.01 23.48 -22.15
N ASP A 178 -31.76 23.11 -22.46
CA ASP A 178 -31.46 22.26 -23.62
C ASP A 178 -32.18 20.89 -23.47
N PRO A 179 -33.09 20.54 -24.40
CA PRO A 179 -33.87 19.31 -24.29
C PRO A 179 -32.99 18.05 -24.31
N ASN A 180 -31.84 18.08 -25.01
CA ASN A 180 -30.95 16.92 -25.06
C ASN A 180 -30.28 16.65 -23.71
N VAL A 181 -29.93 17.72 -22.99
CA VAL A 181 -29.32 17.61 -21.65
C VAL A 181 -30.36 17.11 -20.65
N ALA A 182 -31.59 17.62 -20.74
CA ALA A 182 -32.69 17.16 -19.91
C ALA A 182 -33.03 15.67 -20.17
N GLU A 183 -33.08 15.26 -21.43
CA GLU A 183 -33.32 13.86 -21.80
C GLU A 183 -32.18 12.93 -21.34
N PHE A 184 -30.91 13.38 -21.46
CA PHE A 184 -29.76 12.62 -20.97
C PHE A 184 -29.84 12.33 -19.46
N PHE A 185 -30.09 13.35 -18.63
CA PHE A 185 -30.20 13.14 -17.19
C PHE A 185 -31.48 12.40 -16.80
N LEU A 186 -32.57 12.58 -17.55
CA LEU A 186 -33.78 11.78 -17.39
C LEU A 186 -33.47 10.29 -17.61
N LEU A 187 -32.78 9.94 -18.70
CA LEU A 187 -32.36 8.57 -18.99
C LEU A 187 -31.49 8.00 -17.86
N LEU A 188 -30.52 8.76 -17.36
CA LEU A 188 -29.70 8.33 -16.21
C LEU A 188 -30.50 8.09 -14.94
N SER A 189 -31.61 8.82 -14.73
CA SER A 189 -32.51 8.64 -13.58
C SER A 189 -33.58 7.55 -13.76
N LEU A 190 -33.67 6.93 -14.94
CA LEU A 190 -34.63 5.85 -15.24
C LEU A 190 -33.95 4.51 -15.55
N CYS A 191 -32.82 4.53 -16.25
CA CYS A 191 -32.13 3.34 -16.74
C CYS A 191 -31.09 2.84 -15.73
N HIS A 192 -31.56 2.29 -14.62
CA HIS A 192 -30.70 1.70 -13.59
C HIS A 192 -31.48 0.70 -12.71
N THR A 193 -30.75 -0.07 -11.89
CA THR A 193 -31.38 -1.03 -10.96
C THR A 193 -31.33 -0.62 -9.50
N ILE A 194 -30.82 0.59 -9.21
CA ILE A 194 -30.69 1.16 -7.87
C ILE A 194 -32.00 1.15 -7.07
N MET A 195 -31.87 0.89 -5.77
CA MET A 195 -32.95 1.05 -4.79
C MET A 195 -32.72 2.30 -3.93
N PRO A 196 -33.71 3.20 -3.82
CA PRO A 196 -33.63 4.34 -2.93
C PRO A 196 -34.08 3.94 -1.52
N GLU A 197 -33.29 4.30 -0.53
CA GLU A 197 -33.60 4.13 0.89
C GLU A 197 -33.65 5.50 1.57
N LYS A 198 -34.50 5.63 2.60
CA LYS A 198 -34.60 6.84 3.39
C LYS A 198 -34.02 6.57 4.77
N ILE A 199 -32.82 7.10 5.03
CA ILE A 199 -32.10 6.95 6.29
C ILE A 199 -32.01 8.34 6.91
N ASP A 200 -32.52 8.52 8.13
CA ASP A 200 -32.49 9.80 8.86
C ASP A 200 -33.01 11.00 8.05
N ASP A 201 -34.12 10.79 7.34
CA ASP A 201 -34.75 11.75 6.42
C ASP A 201 -33.95 12.08 5.14
N GLN A 202 -32.76 11.51 4.97
CA GLN A 202 -31.93 11.63 3.78
C GLN A 202 -32.17 10.47 2.80
N LEU A 203 -32.15 10.81 1.51
CA LEU A 203 -32.24 9.84 0.43
C LEU A 203 -30.86 9.23 0.17
N VAL A 204 -30.75 7.91 0.27
CA VAL A 204 -29.52 7.14 0.02
C VAL A 204 -29.78 6.13 -1.09
N TYR A 205 -28.82 5.97 -2.00
CA TYR A 205 -28.95 5.07 -3.14
C TYR A 205 -28.12 3.81 -2.94
N GLN A 206 -28.81 2.66 -2.89
CA GLN A 206 -28.19 1.34 -2.84
C GLN A 206 -28.09 0.78 -4.26
N ALA A 207 -26.87 0.68 -4.77
CA ALA A 207 -26.59 0.17 -6.11
C ALA A 207 -25.84 -1.16 -6.03
N GLN A 208 -26.11 -2.07 -6.98
CA GLN A 208 -25.34 -3.31 -7.11
C GLN A 208 -23.95 -3.05 -7.70
N SER A 209 -23.82 -2.02 -8.54
CA SER A 209 -22.55 -1.53 -9.07
C SER A 209 -22.34 -0.07 -8.64
N PRO A 210 -21.13 0.29 -8.16
CA PRO A 210 -20.83 1.67 -7.80
C PRO A 210 -20.88 2.62 -9.02
N ASP A 211 -20.73 2.10 -10.24
CA ASP A 211 -20.82 2.88 -11.48
C ASP A 211 -22.24 3.40 -11.71
N GLU A 212 -23.26 2.54 -11.55
CA GLU A 212 -24.67 2.97 -11.61
C GLU A 212 -24.93 4.02 -10.53
N GLY A 213 -24.42 3.79 -9.32
CA GLY A 213 -24.52 4.73 -8.20
C GLY A 213 -24.01 6.13 -8.57
N ALA A 214 -22.84 6.22 -9.17
CA ALA A 214 -22.25 7.48 -9.59
C ALA A 214 -23.07 8.21 -10.67
N LEU A 215 -23.65 7.45 -11.62
CA LEU A 215 -24.49 8.01 -12.70
C LEU A 215 -25.81 8.59 -12.15
N VAL A 216 -26.48 7.86 -11.26
CA VAL A 216 -27.74 8.31 -10.67
C VAL A 216 -27.50 9.42 -9.65
N SER A 217 -26.38 9.39 -8.91
CA SER A 217 -25.95 10.52 -8.08
C SER A 217 -25.73 11.79 -8.92
N ALA A 218 -25.11 11.67 -10.11
CA ALA A 218 -25.00 12.81 -11.02
C ALA A 218 -26.37 13.34 -11.44
N ALA A 219 -27.28 12.47 -11.91
CA ALA A 219 -28.63 12.88 -12.29
C ALA A 219 -29.38 13.57 -11.15
N ARG A 220 -29.27 13.02 -9.94
CA ARG A 220 -29.83 13.60 -8.70
C ARG A 220 -29.33 15.01 -8.46
N ASN A 221 -28.02 15.26 -8.54
CA ASN A 221 -27.44 16.59 -8.30
C ASN A 221 -27.87 17.61 -9.37
N PHE A 222 -28.04 17.18 -10.62
CA PHE A 222 -28.59 18.00 -11.70
C PHE A 222 -30.14 18.13 -11.68
N GLY A 223 -30.81 17.75 -10.59
CA GLY A 223 -32.25 18.00 -10.37
C GLY A 223 -33.20 16.90 -10.86
N PHE A 224 -32.67 15.74 -11.28
CA PHE A 224 -33.43 14.55 -11.64
C PHE A 224 -33.31 13.51 -10.53
N VAL A 225 -34.15 13.64 -9.51
CA VAL A 225 -34.05 12.85 -8.29
C VAL A 225 -34.91 11.60 -8.41
N PHE A 226 -34.29 10.43 -8.47
CA PHE A 226 -35.00 9.15 -8.38
C PHE A 226 -35.49 8.93 -6.93
N LYS A 227 -36.80 8.77 -6.74
CA LYS A 227 -37.44 8.76 -5.40
C LYS A 227 -37.84 7.36 -4.94
N SER A 228 -38.52 6.62 -5.80
CA SER A 228 -39.00 5.28 -5.47
C SER A 228 -39.22 4.44 -6.73
N ARG A 229 -39.22 3.13 -6.56
CA ARG A 229 -39.53 2.16 -7.61
C ARG A 229 -40.52 1.12 -7.09
N THR A 230 -41.54 0.85 -7.88
CA THR A 230 -42.42 -0.31 -7.74
C THR A 230 -42.15 -1.28 -8.90
N PRO A 231 -42.66 -2.52 -8.86
CA PRO A 231 -42.50 -3.47 -9.98
C PRO A 231 -43.08 -3.00 -11.32
N ARG A 232 -43.93 -1.96 -11.33
CA ARG A 232 -44.59 -1.43 -12.54
C ARG A 232 -44.35 0.04 -12.78
N SER A 233 -43.68 0.76 -11.88
CA SER A 233 -43.47 2.19 -12.04
C SER A 233 -42.21 2.70 -11.36
N ILE A 234 -41.66 3.77 -11.92
CA ILE A 234 -40.52 4.51 -11.39
C ILE A 234 -40.99 5.94 -11.11
N GLN A 235 -40.72 6.44 -9.90
CA GLN A 235 -41.05 7.80 -9.49
C GLN A 235 -39.77 8.65 -9.49
N VAL A 236 -39.78 9.72 -10.29
CA VAL A 236 -38.67 10.67 -10.40
C VAL A 236 -39.21 12.07 -10.15
N LEU A 237 -38.48 12.86 -9.36
CA LEU A 237 -38.73 14.28 -9.16
C LEU A 237 -37.83 15.05 -10.13
N ILE A 238 -38.43 15.79 -11.06
CA ILE A 238 -37.72 16.59 -12.06
C ILE A 238 -38.01 18.06 -11.77
N ASN A 239 -36.98 18.83 -11.38
CA ASN A 239 -37.12 20.25 -11.07
C ASN A 239 -38.25 20.58 -10.06
N GLY A 240 -38.51 19.68 -9.11
CA GLY A 240 -39.56 19.82 -8.10
C GLY A 240 -40.93 19.25 -8.50
N GLU A 241 -41.12 18.78 -9.73
CA GLU A 241 -42.34 18.11 -10.16
C GLU A 241 -42.18 16.59 -10.11
N GLU A 242 -43.08 15.90 -9.40
CA GLU A 242 -43.10 14.44 -9.38
C GLU A 242 -43.67 13.87 -10.68
N ARG A 243 -42.92 12.98 -11.32
CA ARG A 243 -43.32 12.25 -12.52
C ARG A 243 -43.25 10.76 -12.27
N ASN A 244 -44.32 10.08 -12.69
CA ASN A 244 -44.44 8.63 -12.60
C ASN A 244 -44.29 8.04 -14.00
N TYR A 245 -43.29 7.17 -14.18
CA TYR A 245 -43.04 6.45 -15.41
C TYR A 245 -43.47 4.99 -15.24
N GLU A 246 -44.09 4.40 -16.26
CA GLU A 246 -44.45 2.98 -16.28
C GLU A 246 -43.23 2.13 -16.65
N LEU A 247 -42.92 1.14 -15.83
CA LEU A 247 -41.84 0.19 -16.06
C LEU A 247 -42.40 -1.04 -16.78
N LEU A 248 -42.10 -1.15 -18.08
CA LEU A 248 -42.57 -2.25 -18.90
C LEU A 248 -41.71 -3.51 -18.76
N CYS A 249 -40.39 -3.34 -18.79
CA CYS A 249 -39.42 -4.43 -18.73
C CYS A 249 -38.05 -3.89 -18.29
N ILE A 250 -37.29 -4.71 -17.57
CA ILE A 250 -35.86 -4.49 -17.30
C ILE A 250 -35.10 -5.58 -18.06
N LEU A 251 -34.11 -5.16 -18.85
CA LEU A 251 -33.14 -6.06 -19.45
C LEU A 251 -31.87 -5.96 -18.62
N ASP A 252 -31.64 -6.95 -17.77
CA ASP A 252 -30.51 -6.92 -16.83
C ASP A 252 -29.16 -6.95 -17.55
N PHE A 253 -28.19 -6.30 -16.92
CA PHE A 253 -26.80 -6.33 -17.36
C PHE A 253 -26.25 -7.76 -17.36
N ASN A 254 -25.44 -8.10 -18.36
CA ASN A 254 -24.75 -9.38 -18.43
C ASN A 254 -23.32 -9.15 -18.91
N ASN A 255 -22.34 -9.89 -18.42
CA ASN A 255 -20.95 -9.74 -18.88
C ASN A 255 -20.75 -9.98 -20.41
N VAL A 256 -21.74 -10.57 -21.09
CA VAL A 256 -21.78 -10.73 -22.55
C VAL A 256 -22.41 -9.53 -23.28
N ARG A 257 -23.25 -8.74 -22.60
CA ARG A 257 -24.04 -7.62 -23.13
C ARG A 257 -23.89 -6.38 -22.27
#